data_AF-A0A564ZHA3-F1
#
_entry.id   AF-A0A564ZHA3-F1
#
_cell.length_a   1.000
_cell.length_b   1.000
_cell.length_c   1.000
_cell.angle_alpha   90.00
_cell.angle_beta   90.00
_cell.angle_gamma   90.00
#
_symmetry.space_group_name_H-M   'P 1'
#
loop_
_entity.id
_entity.type
_entity.pdbx_description
1 polymer ?
#
loop_
_entity_poly.entity_id
_entity_poly.type
_entity_poly.pdbx_seq_one_letter_code
_entity_poly.pdbx_strand_id
1 'polypeptide(L)'
;MLDCAGGDIDTDLERKQADATYRHLFEVLPAELQDAAFLDRIHAYLPGWEMPKIRPENYATGYGFLTDDMAEIFAELRRRNVQTHVSACVDMKGMTGRNQDAIKKTAAGLLKLLYPHRTPESMTRNEIAPLIDFSVEMRKRVIDQLAIMKPEEFRGVDFHSWEIVCPSVRR
;
A
#
# COMPACT_ATOMS: atom_id res chain seq x y z
N MET A 1 -1.63 -29.71 -7.55
CA MET A 1 -0.61 -28.66 -7.39
C MET A 1 -1.38 -27.35 -7.48
N LEU A 2 -1.77 -26.79 -6.34
CA LEU A 2 -2.57 -25.56 -6.29
C LEU A 2 -1.65 -24.38 -6.64
N ASP A 3 -1.84 -23.78 -7.81
CA ASP A 3 -1.23 -22.51 -8.17
C ASP A 3 -1.88 -21.39 -7.33
N CYS A 4 -1.46 -21.26 -6.07
CA CYS A 4 -1.88 -20.16 -5.18
C CYS A 4 -1.30 -18.79 -5.58
N ALA A 5 -0.72 -18.66 -6.77
CA ALA A 5 -0.13 -17.43 -7.29
C ALA A 5 -0.99 -16.75 -8.36
N GLY A 6 -2.07 -17.38 -8.82
CA GLY A 6 -3.06 -16.74 -9.66
C GLY A 6 -3.96 -15.86 -8.79
N GLY A 7 -3.67 -14.57 -8.73
CA GLY A 7 -4.72 -13.61 -8.41
C GLY A 7 -5.84 -13.71 -9.44
N ASP A 8 -6.99 -13.11 -9.16
CA ASP A 8 -8.19 -13.12 -10.02
C ASP A 8 -7.98 -12.47 -11.42
N ILE A 9 -6.76 -11.99 -11.71
CA ILE A 9 -6.36 -11.29 -12.92
C ILE A 9 -5.40 -12.20 -13.70
N ASP A 10 -5.73 -12.48 -14.96
CA ASP A 10 -4.81 -13.17 -15.86
C ASP A 10 -3.51 -12.38 -15.98
N THR A 11 -2.40 -13.05 -15.72
CA THR A 11 -1.09 -12.41 -15.52
C THR A 11 -0.07 -13.04 -16.47
N ASP A 12 0.66 -12.20 -17.20
CA ASP A 12 1.87 -12.60 -17.91
C ASP A 12 3.04 -12.68 -16.90
N LEU A 13 3.34 -13.91 -16.47
CA LEU A 13 4.40 -14.21 -15.50
C LEU A 13 5.81 -13.90 -16.04
N GLU A 14 6.03 -13.90 -17.36
CA GLU A 14 7.33 -13.56 -17.94
C GLU A 14 7.56 -12.04 -17.93
N ARG A 15 6.50 -11.26 -18.17
CA ARG A 15 6.57 -9.79 -18.19
C ARG A 15 6.31 -9.13 -16.84
N LYS A 16 5.87 -9.88 -15.83
CA LYS A 16 5.42 -9.38 -14.52
C LYS A 16 4.41 -8.24 -14.67
N GLN A 17 3.43 -8.43 -15.53
CA GLN A 17 2.39 -7.45 -15.84
C GLN A 17 1.05 -8.17 -15.97
N ALA A 18 -0.04 -7.41 -15.79
CA ALA A 18 -1.37 -7.90 -16.15
C ALA A 18 -1.40 -8.28 -17.64
N ASP A 19 -2.20 -9.28 -17.98
CA ASP A 19 -2.38 -9.70 -19.37
C ASP A 19 -2.81 -8.52 -20.25
N ALA A 20 -2.29 -8.45 -21.47
CA ALA A 20 -2.54 -7.35 -22.41
C ALA A 20 -4.01 -7.25 -22.85
N THR A 21 -4.83 -8.24 -22.51
CA THR A 21 -6.27 -8.25 -22.76
C THR A 21 -7.01 -7.20 -21.93
N TYR A 22 -6.51 -6.81 -20.76
CA TYR A 22 -7.18 -5.83 -19.90
C TYR A 22 -6.81 -4.39 -20.28
N ARG A 23 -7.84 -3.54 -20.40
CA ARG A 23 -7.64 -2.10 -20.62
C ARG A 23 -7.19 -1.39 -19.34
N HIS A 24 -7.64 -1.86 -18.18
CA HIS A 24 -7.24 -1.38 -16.87
C HIS A 24 -7.36 -2.49 -15.82
N LEU A 25 -6.61 -2.38 -14.73
CA LEU A 25 -6.52 -3.43 -13.69
C LEU A 25 -7.84 -3.74 -12.98
N PHE A 26 -8.82 -2.83 -13.03
CA PHE A 26 -10.12 -2.98 -12.38
C PHE A 26 -11.20 -3.64 -13.26
N GLU A 27 -10.86 -4.11 -14.46
CA GLU A 27 -11.83 -4.71 -15.40
C GLU A 27 -12.34 -6.07 -14.94
N VAL A 28 -11.57 -6.76 -14.09
CA VAL A 28 -11.94 -8.03 -13.45
C VAL A 28 -13.06 -7.86 -12.43
N LEU A 29 -13.24 -6.65 -11.88
CA LEU A 29 -14.31 -6.40 -10.92
C LEU A 29 -15.68 -6.42 -11.62
N PRO A 30 -16.75 -6.86 -10.94
CA PRO A 30 -18.13 -6.70 -11.42
C PRO A 30 -18.41 -5.26 -11.86
N ALA A 31 -19.23 -5.07 -12.89
CA ALA A 31 -19.50 -3.76 -13.49
C ALA A 31 -20.02 -2.73 -12.47
N GLU A 32 -20.74 -3.18 -11.44
CA GLU A 32 -21.26 -2.36 -10.35
C GLU A 32 -20.14 -1.76 -9.47
N LEU A 33 -18.98 -2.42 -9.41
CA LEU A 33 -17.81 -1.99 -8.63
C LEU A 33 -16.78 -1.23 -9.47
N GLN A 34 -17.00 -1.10 -10.79
CA GLN A 34 -16.15 -0.32 -11.70
C GLN A 34 -16.48 1.19 -11.66
N ASP A 35 -17.12 1.67 -10.59
CA ASP A 35 -17.34 3.10 -10.39
C ASP A 35 -16.07 3.80 -9.93
N ALA A 36 -15.64 4.82 -10.68
CA ALA A 36 -14.46 5.61 -10.35
C ALA A 36 -14.53 6.25 -8.95
N ALA A 37 -15.72 6.64 -8.47
CA ALA A 37 -15.85 7.22 -7.13
C ALA A 37 -15.69 6.16 -6.03
N PHE A 38 -16.00 4.89 -6.31
CA PHE A 38 -15.66 3.77 -5.45
C PHE A 38 -14.16 3.48 -5.48
N LEU A 39 -13.59 3.31 -6.67
CA LEU A 39 -12.19 2.97 -6.87
C LEU A 39 -11.23 4.04 -6.31
N ASP A 40 -11.59 5.32 -6.34
CA ASP A 40 -10.81 6.40 -5.71
C ASP A 40 -10.68 6.26 -4.18
N ARG A 41 -11.57 5.49 -3.53
CA ARG A 41 -11.46 5.17 -2.10
C ARG A 41 -10.44 4.06 -1.80
N ILE A 42 -9.93 3.36 -2.82
CA ILE A 42 -8.87 2.36 -2.65
C ILE A 42 -7.54 3.08 -2.40
N HIS A 43 -6.98 2.92 -1.20
CA HIS A 43 -5.77 3.66 -0.83
C HIS A 43 -4.50 3.16 -1.54
N ALA A 44 -4.40 1.86 -1.80
CA ALA A 44 -3.22 1.21 -2.36
C ALA A 44 -3.63 -0.04 -3.15
N TYR A 45 -2.92 -0.32 -4.23
CA TYR A 45 -3.10 -1.52 -5.04
C TYR A 45 -1.79 -2.29 -5.19
N LEU A 46 -1.71 -3.46 -4.55
CA LEU A 46 -0.54 -4.33 -4.58
C LEU A 46 -0.77 -5.46 -5.60
N PRO A 47 -0.03 -5.49 -6.72
CA PRO A 47 -0.17 -6.54 -7.71
C PRO A 47 0.38 -7.87 -7.21
N GLY A 48 -0.39 -8.94 -7.39
CA GLY A 48 0.02 -10.29 -7.01
C GLY A 48 1.21 -10.82 -7.80
N TRP A 49 1.43 -10.33 -9.02
CA TRP A 49 2.51 -10.80 -9.91
C TRP A 49 3.91 -10.30 -9.54
N GLU A 50 4.01 -9.26 -8.73
CA GLU A 50 5.29 -8.81 -8.18
C GLU A 50 5.72 -9.64 -6.97
N MET A 51 4.79 -10.37 -6.37
CA MET A 51 5.07 -11.19 -5.20
C MET A 51 5.81 -12.48 -5.58
N PRO A 52 6.89 -12.82 -4.86
CA PRO A 52 7.56 -14.09 -5.08
C PRO A 52 6.62 -15.24 -4.69
N LYS A 53 6.61 -16.30 -5.49
CA LYS A 53 5.88 -17.53 -5.14
C LYS A 53 6.39 -18.05 -3.80
N ILE A 54 5.46 -18.37 -2.89
CA ILE A 54 5.81 -18.96 -1.59
C ILE A 54 6.35 -20.36 -1.84
N ARG A 55 7.58 -20.60 -1.38
CA ARG A 55 8.23 -21.91 -1.46
C ARG A 55 8.36 -22.52 -0.06
N PRO A 56 8.57 -23.84 0.07
CA PRO A 56 8.80 -24.48 1.35
C PRO A 56 9.94 -23.84 2.16
N GLU A 57 10.95 -23.30 1.47
CA GLU A 57 12.07 -22.57 2.09
C GLU A 57 11.64 -21.27 2.79
N ASN A 58 10.49 -20.70 2.42
CA ASN A 58 9.95 -19.48 3.02
C ASN A 58 9.14 -19.77 4.30
N TYR A 59 8.90 -21.04 4.63
CA TYR A 59 8.17 -21.39 5.83
C TYR A 59 9.01 -21.24 7.08
N ALA A 60 8.39 -20.73 8.13
CA ALA A 60 9.01 -20.67 9.44
C ALA A 60 9.28 -22.11 9.94
N THR A 61 10.52 -22.39 10.32
CA THR A 61 10.93 -23.69 10.89
C THR A 61 10.73 -23.77 12.40
N GLY A 62 10.40 -22.64 13.05
CA GLY A 62 10.18 -22.53 14.49
C GLY A 62 8.71 -22.58 14.89
N TYR A 63 8.46 -22.35 16.19
CA TYR A 63 7.11 -22.25 16.74
C TYR A 63 6.36 -21.06 16.12
N GLY A 64 5.19 -21.33 15.55
CA GLY A 64 4.25 -20.31 15.12
C GLY A 64 3.36 -19.84 16.27
N PHE A 65 2.84 -18.63 16.15
CA PHE A 65 1.77 -18.16 17.04
C PHE A 65 0.47 -18.89 16.75
N LEU A 66 -0.35 -19.12 17.78
CA LEU A 66 -1.74 -19.51 17.55
C LEU A 66 -2.44 -18.37 16.80
N THR A 67 -3.40 -18.73 15.95
CA THR A 67 -4.15 -17.75 15.15
C THR A 67 -4.84 -16.71 16.02
N ASP A 68 -5.34 -17.11 17.19
CA ASP A 68 -6.02 -16.22 18.14
C ASP A 68 -5.06 -15.19 18.75
N ASP A 69 -3.83 -15.61 19.09
CA ASP A 69 -2.80 -14.68 19.59
C ASP A 69 -2.41 -13.65 18.52
N MET A 70 -2.28 -14.10 17.27
CA MET A 70 -1.99 -13.21 16.15
C MET A 70 -3.14 -12.22 15.90
N ALA A 71 -4.39 -12.67 16.05
CA ALA A 71 -5.56 -11.81 15.93
C ALA A 71 -5.59 -10.72 17.02
N GLU A 72 -5.26 -11.07 18.27
CA GLU A 72 -5.16 -10.10 19.37
C GLU A 72 -4.04 -9.08 19.11
N ILE A 73 -2.87 -9.54 18.63
CA ILE A 73 -1.76 -8.64 18.24
C ILE A 73 -2.23 -7.64 17.17
N PHE A 74 -2.97 -8.08 16.16
CA PHE A 74 -3.49 -7.18 15.12
C PHE A 74 -4.56 -6.22 15.66
N ALA A 75 -5.41 -6.67 16.60
CA ALA A 75 -6.36 -5.80 17.27
C ALA A 75 -5.65 -4.68 18.05
N GLU A 76 -4.59 -5.02 18.79
CA GLU A 76 -3.76 -4.06 19.50
C GLU A 76 -3.01 -3.10 18.57
N LEU A 77 -2.38 -3.60 17.50
CA LEU A 77 -1.73 -2.76 16.49
C LEU A 77 -2.73 -1.80 15.82
N ARG A 78 -3.99 -2.23 15.62
CA ARG A 78 -5.04 -1.37 15.07
C ARG A 78 -5.34 -0.19 16.00
N ARG A 79 -5.37 -0.39 17.32
CA ARG A 79 -5.62 0.65 18.34
C ARG A 79 -4.53 1.71 18.39
N ARG A 80 -3.28 1.38 18.05
CA ARG A 80 -2.16 2.34 18.06
C ARG A 80 -2.33 3.44 17.00
N ASN A 81 -2.25 4.72 17.41
CA ASN A 81 -2.31 5.84 16.48
C ASN A 81 -0.92 6.22 15.94
N VAL A 82 -0.51 5.54 14.86
CA VAL A 82 0.75 5.81 14.14
C VAL A 82 0.55 6.86 13.04
N GLN A 83 -0.68 7.04 12.55
CA GLN A 83 -0.98 7.91 11.41
C GLN A 83 -0.66 9.38 11.71
N THR A 84 -0.97 9.86 12.91
CA THR A 84 -0.67 11.24 13.31
C THR A 84 0.83 11.54 13.22
N HIS A 85 1.67 10.59 13.60
CA HIS A 85 3.12 10.75 13.53
C HIS A 85 3.66 10.70 12.10
N VAL A 86 3.18 9.76 11.28
CA VAL A 86 3.50 9.74 9.84
C VAL A 86 3.11 11.07 9.18
N SER A 87 1.96 11.63 9.56
CA SER A 87 1.47 12.91 9.05
C SER A 87 2.34 14.08 9.47
N ALA A 88 2.92 14.04 10.69
CA ALA A 88 3.87 15.05 11.16
C ALA A 88 5.26 14.90 10.54
N CYS A 89 5.63 13.69 10.10
CA CYS A 89 6.95 13.40 9.56
C CYS A 89 7.07 13.64 8.05
N VAL A 90 5.96 13.84 7.34
CA VAL A 90 5.94 13.90 5.88
C VAL A 90 5.15 15.11 5.40
N ASP A 91 5.80 15.94 4.62
CA ASP A 91 5.18 17.05 3.89
C ASP A 91 4.94 16.62 2.44
N MET A 92 3.72 16.78 1.95
CA MET A 92 3.29 16.39 0.61
C MET A 92 2.66 17.60 -0.08
N LYS A 93 3.47 18.33 -0.84
CA LYS A 93 3.03 19.54 -1.54
C LYS A 93 2.39 19.16 -2.87
N GLY A 94 1.40 19.92 -3.34
CA GLY A 94 0.80 19.73 -4.66
C GLY A 94 -0.14 18.53 -4.81
N MET A 95 -0.40 17.78 -3.74
CA MET A 95 -1.28 16.61 -3.76
C MET A 95 -2.64 16.91 -3.13
N THR A 96 -3.71 16.32 -3.65
CA THR A 96 -5.06 16.42 -3.05
C THR A 96 -5.07 15.80 -1.64
N GLY A 97 -5.90 16.34 -0.74
CA GLY A 97 -6.00 15.81 0.64
C GLY A 97 -6.33 14.32 0.68
N ARG A 98 -7.15 13.83 -0.26
CA ARG A 98 -7.48 12.42 -0.40
C ARG A 98 -6.25 11.55 -0.74
N ASN A 99 -5.42 11.99 -1.69
CA ASN A 99 -4.20 11.27 -2.04
C ASN A 99 -3.20 11.26 -0.88
N GLN A 100 -3.05 12.38 -0.18
CA GLN A 100 -2.21 12.45 1.01
C GLN A 100 -2.68 11.48 2.10
N ASP A 101 -3.99 11.46 2.39
CA ASP A 101 -4.58 10.58 3.39
C ASP A 101 -4.40 9.10 3.02
N ALA A 102 -4.59 8.75 1.75
CA ALA A 102 -4.39 7.39 1.26
C ALA A 102 -2.94 6.91 1.49
N ILE A 103 -1.96 7.74 1.16
CA ILE A 103 -0.53 7.42 1.33
C ILE A 103 -0.19 7.33 2.81
N LYS A 104 -0.60 8.31 3.62
CA LYS A 104 -0.33 8.35 5.08
C LYS A 104 -0.93 7.13 5.78
N LYS A 105 -2.16 6.71 5.42
CA LYS A 105 -2.80 5.51 5.99
C LYS A 105 -2.08 4.23 5.58
N THR A 106 -1.70 4.12 4.32
CA THR A 106 -0.97 2.94 3.80
C THR A 106 0.39 2.80 4.50
N ALA A 107 1.16 3.90 4.58
CA ALA A 107 2.45 3.92 5.25
C ALA A 107 2.32 3.61 6.76
N ALA A 108 1.30 4.17 7.42
CA ALA A 108 1.04 3.86 8.83
C ALA A 108 0.69 2.37 9.06
N GLY A 109 -0.05 1.75 8.14
CA GLY A 109 -0.34 0.31 8.16
C GLY A 109 0.92 -0.53 8.01
N LEU A 110 1.73 -0.23 6.99
CA LEU A 110 3.00 -0.93 6.75
C LEU A 110 3.97 -0.78 7.93
N LEU A 111 4.01 0.40 8.54
CA LEU A 111 4.87 0.66 9.69
C LEU A 111 4.49 -0.20 10.90
N LYS A 112 3.19 -0.39 11.16
CA LYS A 112 2.70 -1.28 12.22
C LYS A 112 3.09 -2.73 11.98
N LEU A 113 3.07 -3.18 10.73
CA LEU A 113 3.37 -4.57 10.35
C LEU A 113 4.87 -4.87 10.37
N LEU A 114 5.69 -3.96 9.81
CA LEU A 114 7.13 -4.17 9.66
C LEU A 114 7.92 -3.77 10.91
N TYR A 115 7.45 -2.76 11.64
CA TYR A 115 8.11 -2.22 12.83
C TYR A 115 7.16 -2.17 14.04
N PRO A 116 6.56 -3.31 14.45
CA PRO A 116 5.61 -3.35 15.58
C PRO A 116 6.22 -2.96 16.94
N HIS A 117 7.56 -3.06 17.04
CA HIS A 117 8.34 -2.73 18.23
C HIS A 117 8.67 -1.23 18.35
N ARG A 118 8.52 -0.46 17.26
CA ARG A 118 8.83 0.98 17.27
C ARG A 118 7.66 1.75 17.88
N THR A 119 8.00 2.70 18.74
CA THR A 119 7.09 3.77 19.14
C THR A 119 7.25 4.96 18.20
N PRO A 120 6.27 5.87 18.14
CA PRO A 120 6.37 7.01 17.26
C PRO A 120 7.55 7.96 17.53
N GLU A 121 8.04 8.00 18.77
CA GLU A 121 9.21 8.80 19.18
C GLU A 121 10.53 8.11 18.81
N SER A 122 10.52 6.79 18.70
CA SER A 122 11.72 5.98 18.39
C SER A 122 11.94 5.78 16.89
N MET A 123 11.04 6.30 16.05
CA MET A 123 11.03 6.05 14.61
C MET A 123 12.10 6.85 13.89
N THR A 124 12.84 6.22 12.99
CA THR A 124 13.88 6.90 12.22
C THR A 124 13.41 7.28 10.82
N ARG A 125 13.99 8.36 10.27
CA ARG A 125 13.75 8.80 8.89
C ARG A 125 13.98 7.69 7.86
N ASN A 126 15.01 6.86 8.08
CA ASN A 126 15.38 5.78 7.17
C ASN A 126 14.38 4.61 7.17
N GLU A 127 13.61 4.45 8.25
CA GLU A 127 12.53 3.45 8.31
C GLU A 127 11.25 3.97 7.65
N ILE A 128 10.95 5.27 7.77
CA ILE A 128 9.72 5.88 7.22
C ILE A 128 9.83 6.10 5.71
N ALA A 129 10.98 6.61 5.23
CA ALA A 129 11.19 6.95 3.82
C ALA A 129 10.76 5.84 2.84
N PRO A 130 11.29 4.60 2.93
CA PRO A 130 10.95 3.54 1.97
C PRO A 130 9.47 3.15 2.03
N LEU A 131 8.82 3.28 3.20
CA LEU A 131 7.40 2.97 3.33
C LEU A 131 6.52 4.02 2.67
N ILE A 132 6.94 5.29 2.70
CA ILE A 132 6.26 6.37 2.00
C ILE A 132 6.45 6.23 0.50
N ASP A 133 7.67 5.99 0.03
CA ASP A 133 7.95 5.73 -1.39
C ASP A 133 7.06 4.62 -1.93
N PHE A 134 7.03 3.48 -1.23
CA PHE A 134 6.19 2.35 -1.60
C PHE A 134 4.69 2.73 -1.57
N SER A 135 4.24 3.48 -0.56
CA SER A 135 2.84 3.90 -0.46
C SER A 135 2.44 4.88 -1.58
N VAL A 136 3.36 5.76 -1.99
CA VAL A 136 3.19 6.67 -3.12
C VAL A 136 3.04 5.87 -4.42
N GLU A 137 3.91 4.90 -4.66
CA GLU A 137 3.84 4.01 -5.81
C GLU A 137 2.49 3.29 -5.88
N MET A 138 2.06 2.71 -4.77
CA MET A 138 0.78 1.99 -4.71
C MET A 138 -0.43 2.89 -4.94
N ARG A 139 -0.40 4.13 -4.45
CA ARG A 139 -1.49 5.09 -4.70
C ARG A 139 -1.46 5.59 -6.15
N LYS A 140 -0.28 5.84 -6.70
CA LYS A 140 -0.11 6.25 -8.09
C LYS A 140 -0.69 5.21 -9.04
N ARG A 141 -0.46 3.91 -8.80
CA ARG A 141 -1.06 2.82 -9.58
C ARG A 141 -2.59 2.93 -9.64
N VAL A 142 -3.26 3.17 -8.52
CA VAL A 142 -4.72 3.36 -8.49
C VAL A 142 -5.15 4.56 -9.34
N ILE A 143 -4.46 5.70 -9.19
CA ILE A 143 -4.78 6.92 -9.95
C ILE A 143 -4.50 6.75 -11.45
N ASP A 144 -3.43 6.06 -11.83
CA ASP A 144 -3.11 5.80 -13.23
C ASP A 144 -4.21 4.95 -13.89
N GLN A 145 -4.75 3.96 -13.18
CA GLN A 145 -5.91 3.18 -13.65
C GLN A 145 -7.18 4.04 -13.76
N LEU A 146 -7.44 4.90 -12.77
CA LEU A 146 -8.55 5.85 -12.83
C LEU A 146 -8.41 6.84 -13.98
N ALA A 147 -7.19 7.25 -14.32
CA ALA A 147 -6.92 8.12 -15.46
C ALA A 147 -7.18 7.44 -16.81
N ILE A 148 -7.09 6.11 -16.89
CA ILE A 148 -7.51 5.33 -18.07
C ILE A 148 -9.05 5.28 -18.18
N MET A 149 -9.74 5.14 -17.04
CA MET A 149 -11.21 5.05 -16.97
C MET A 149 -11.90 6.41 -17.16
N LYS A 150 -11.43 7.45 -16.47
CA LYS A 150 -11.95 8.84 -16.50
C LYS A 150 -10.80 9.83 -16.67
N PRO A 151 -10.30 10.03 -17.91
CA PRO A 151 -9.17 10.92 -18.17
C PRO A 151 -9.44 12.39 -17.79
N GLU A 152 -10.69 12.82 -17.80
CA GLU A 152 -11.08 14.22 -17.55
C GLU A 152 -10.77 14.68 -16.12
N GLU A 153 -10.81 13.77 -15.15
CA GLU A 153 -10.68 14.08 -13.72
C GLU A 153 -9.29 13.74 -13.17
N PHE A 154 -8.66 12.68 -13.67
CA PHE A 154 -7.46 12.09 -13.06
C PHE A 154 -6.17 12.26 -13.87
N ARG A 155 -6.24 12.80 -15.09
CA ARG A 155 -5.04 13.01 -15.92
C ARG A 155 -4.18 14.15 -15.37
N GLY A 156 -2.88 13.88 -15.22
CA GLY A 156 -1.89 14.90 -14.82
C GLY A 156 -1.69 15.07 -13.32
N VAL A 157 -2.20 14.14 -12.49
CA VAL A 157 -1.89 14.11 -11.06
C VAL A 157 -0.43 13.67 -10.87
N ASP A 158 0.38 14.53 -10.24
CA ASP A 158 1.77 14.24 -9.93
C ASP A 158 1.96 13.87 -8.44
N PHE A 159 2.98 13.05 -8.20
CA PHE A 159 3.33 12.46 -6.91
C PHE A 159 4.79 12.73 -6.50
N HIS A 160 5.55 13.53 -7.26
CA HIS A 160 6.98 13.72 -7.04
C HIS A 160 7.36 14.70 -5.92
N SER A 161 6.40 15.43 -5.36
CA SER A 161 6.63 16.51 -4.39
C SER A 161 6.32 16.11 -2.94
N TRP A 162 7.08 15.17 -2.39
CA TRP A 162 7.04 14.84 -0.97
C TRP A 162 8.42 14.91 -0.31
N GLU A 163 8.47 15.36 0.94
CA GLU A 163 9.69 15.52 1.73
C GLU A 163 9.49 15.01 3.16
N ILE A 164 10.56 14.49 3.76
CA ILE A 164 10.54 14.05 5.17
C ILE A 164 10.98 15.19 6.06
N VAL A 165 10.07 15.61 6.93
CA VAL A 165 10.22 16.69 7.92
C VAL A 165 10.02 16.16 9.34
N CYS A 166 10.54 14.97 9.64
CA CYS A 166 10.51 14.40 10.99
C CYS A 166 10.95 15.45 12.02
N PRO A 167 10.09 15.82 12.99
CA PRO A 167 10.52 16.68 14.07
C PRO A 167 11.65 15.95 14.80
N SER A 168 12.83 16.55 14.82
CA SER A 168 13.94 15.99 15.57
C SER A 168 13.48 15.91 17.02
N VAL A 169 13.38 14.69 17.57
CA VAL A 169 13.25 14.51 19.01
C VAL A 169 14.47 15.20 19.62
N ARG A 170 14.28 16.38 20.22
CA ARG A 170 15.32 16.98 21.06
C ARG A 170 15.61 15.92 22.14
N ARG A 171 16.84 15.40 22.12
CA ARG A 171 17.38 14.63 23.24
C ARG A 171 17.35 15.47 24.52
#